data_AF-A8G382-F1
#
_entry.id   AF-A8G382-F1
#
_cell.length_a   1.000
_cell.length_b   1.000
_cell.length_c   1.000
_cell.angle_alpha   90.00
_cell.angle_beta   90.00
_cell.angle_gamma   90.00
#
_symmetry.space_group_name_H-M   'P 1'
#
loop_
_entity.id
_entity.type
_entity.pdbx_description
1 polymer ?
#
loop_
_entity_poly.entity_id
_entity_poly.type
_entity_poly.pdbx_seq_one_letter_code
_entity_poly.pdbx_strand_id
1 'polypeptide(L)'
;MDRIKFQVDGYLEGGFPIEEDDIETITELDCYEEIIGFIEEGNEKEALNLVNQNLDAEFIIENISSFEDEGFEFIEVKNISVLNPHIEEINGIKIPLFKYFQASFILEGPKEVISDWMDKEDNIYKFNEELFEEWLDENGGDGLQDGCSYFFGGACYDLDGVGCNACSIDHESIEKAFN
;
A
#
# COMPACT_ATOMS: atom_id res chain seq x y z
N MET A 1 12.90 21.91 -12.31
CA MET A 1 13.06 21.57 -10.89
C MET A 1 13.74 20.21 -10.83
N ASP A 2 14.69 20.04 -9.92
CA ASP A 2 15.25 18.71 -9.66
C ASP A 2 14.17 17.89 -8.95
N ARG A 3 13.95 16.67 -9.42
CA ARG A 3 13.00 15.71 -8.85
C ARG A 3 13.78 14.50 -8.37
N ILE A 4 13.33 13.88 -7.29
CA ILE A 4 13.96 12.68 -6.75
C ILE A 4 12.94 11.57 -6.58
N LYS A 5 13.40 10.34 -6.73
CA LYS A 5 12.60 9.14 -6.51
C LYS A 5 12.94 8.51 -5.18
N PHE A 6 11.94 8.16 -4.40
CA PHE A 6 12.10 7.49 -3.12
C PHE A 6 11.04 6.40 -2.97
N GLN A 7 11.31 5.48 -2.06
CA GLN A 7 10.42 4.37 -1.74
C GLN A 7 9.55 4.74 -0.53
N VAL A 8 8.33 4.26 -0.58
CA VAL A 8 7.32 4.33 0.45
C VAL A 8 6.82 2.91 0.68
N ASP A 9 6.88 2.41 1.91
CA ASP A 9 6.44 1.06 2.27
C ASP A 9 5.09 1.12 2.99
N GLY A 10 4.11 0.40 2.45
CA GLY A 10 2.76 0.31 2.98
C GLY A 10 2.41 -1.09 3.44
N TYR A 11 1.53 -1.16 4.43
CA TYR A 11 0.83 -2.39 4.78
C TYR A 11 -0.65 -2.16 5.11
N LEU A 12 -1.43 -3.23 4.99
CA LEU A 12 -2.82 -3.31 5.42
C LEU A 12 -3.00 -4.59 6.22
N GLU A 13 -3.33 -4.46 7.51
CA GLU A 13 -3.67 -5.56 8.40
C GLU A 13 -5.20 -5.67 8.56
N GLY A 14 -5.76 -6.83 8.20
CA GLY A 14 -7.18 -7.13 8.39
C GLY A 14 -8.12 -6.60 7.31
N GLY A 15 -7.60 -6.22 6.14
CA GLY A 15 -8.41 -5.78 5.00
C GLY A 15 -9.36 -6.86 4.48
N PHE A 16 -10.51 -6.45 3.97
CA PHE A 16 -11.52 -7.32 3.36
C PHE A 16 -12.25 -6.54 2.23
N PRO A 17 -12.92 -7.23 1.28
CA PRO A 17 -13.69 -6.57 0.23
C PRO A 17 -14.94 -5.91 0.82
N ILE A 18 -15.07 -4.60 0.64
CA ILE A 18 -16.16 -3.80 1.24
C ILE A 18 -17.42 -3.84 0.37
N GLU A 19 -17.27 -3.77 -0.95
CA GLU A 19 -18.39 -3.67 -1.86
C GLU A 19 -18.90 -5.05 -2.32
N GLU A 20 -20.20 -5.16 -2.62
CA GLU A 20 -20.76 -6.40 -3.17
C GLU A 20 -20.11 -6.76 -4.52
N ASP A 21 -19.75 -5.75 -5.31
CA ASP A 21 -19.07 -5.91 -6.61
C ASP A 21 -17.65 -6.47 -6.44
N ASP A 22 -16.95 -6.15 -5.35
CA ASP A 22 -15.63 -6.72 -5.02
C ASP A 22 -15.74 -8.22 -4.71
N ILE A 23 -16.78 -8.59 -3.95
CA ILE A 23 -17.09 -9.99 -3.63
C ILE A 23 -17.39 -10.77 -4.91
N GLU A 24 -18.22 -10.23 -5.81
CA GLU A 24 -18.52 -10.85 -7.11
C GLU A 24 -17.23 -11.03 -7.92
N THR A 25 -16.42 -9.98 -8.04
CA THR A 25 -15.13 -9.98 -8.75
C THR A 25 -14.21 -11.10 -8.26
N ILE A 26 -14.10 -11.31 -6.94
CA ILE A 26 -13.29 -12.38 -6.37
C ILE A 26 -13.81 -13.76 -6.77
N THR A 27 -15.13 -13.97 -6.71
CA THR A 27 -15.73 -15.28 -7.02
C THR A 27 -15.69 -15.64 -8.50
N GLU A 28 -15.55 -14.65 -9.37
CA GLU A 28 -15.41 -14.85 -10.82
C GLU A 28 -13.98 -15.18 -11.27
N LEU A 29 -12.99 -15.12 -10.38
CA LEU A 29 -11.61 -15.48 -10.72
C LEU A 29 -11.49 -16.96 -11.10
N ASP A 30 -10.80 -17.24 -12.21
CA ASP A 30 -10.53 -18.61 -12.67
C ASP A 30 -9.85 -19.49 -11.60
N CYS A 31 -9.13 -18.88 -10.66
CA CYS A 31 -8.40 -19.56 -9.58
C CYS A 31 -9.14 -19.60 -8.23
N TYR A 32 -10.35 -19.03 -8.13
CA TYR A 32 -11.10 -18.88 -6.87
C TYR A 32 -11.29 -20.20 -6.13
N GLU A 33 -11.87 -21.21 -6.79
CA GLU A 33 -12.14 -22.52 -6.16
C GLU A 33 -10.85 -23.23 -5.70
N GLU A 34 -9.75 -23.06 -6.43
CA GLU A 34 -8.47 -23.67 -6.09
C GLU A 34 -7.82 -22.99 -4.87
N ILE A 35 -7.93 -21.65 -4.78
CA ILE A 35 -7.47 -20.89 -3.61
C ILE A 35 -8.25 -21.31 -2.36
N ILE A 36 -9.58 -21.36 -2.44
CA ILE A 36 -10.43 -21.82 -1.33
C ILE A 36 -10.00 -23.23 -0.90
N GLY A 37 -9.88 -24.16 -1.84
CA GLY A 37 -9.47 -25.53 -1.56
C GLY A 37 -8.11 -25.60 -0.85
N PHE A 38 -7.10 -24.86 -1.30
CA PHE A 38 -5.79 -24.85 -0.65
C PHE A 38 -5.82 -24.27 0.78
N ILE A 39 -6.62 -23.23 1.03
CA ILE A 39 -6.74 -22.67 2.39
C ILE A 39 -7.43 -23.68 3.32
N GLU A 40 -8.50 -24.35 2.87
CA GLU A 40 -9.20 -25.37 3.68
C GLU A 40 -8.33 -26.59 4.00
N GLU A 41 -7.47 -26.98 3.06
CA GLU A 41 -6.50 -28.08 3.24
C GLU A 41 -5.28 -27.68 4.09
N GLY A 42 -5.15 -26.41 4.46
CA GLY A 42 -3.97 -25.87 5.16
C GLY A 42 -2.72 -25.78 4.29
N ASN A 43 -2.87 -25.78 2.96
CA ASN A 43 -1.79 -25.64 1.99
C ASN A 43 -1.52 -24.17 1.66
N GLU A 44 -1.13 -23.39 2.69
CA GLU A 44 -0.95 -21.94 2.60
C GLU A 44 0.01 -21.52 1.47
N LYS A 45 1.06 -22.31 1.23
CA LYS A 45 2.07 -21.99 0.23
C LYS A 45 1.48 -21.95 -1.18
N GLU A 46 0.67 -22.96 -1.54
CA GLU A 46 0.08 -23.01 -2.88
C GLU A 46 -1.06 -21.99 -3.01
N ALA A 47 -1.83 -21.74 -1.95
CA ALA A 47 -2.79 -20.64 -1.92
C ALA A 47 -2.11 -19.29 -2.21
N LEU A 48 -1.04 -18.96 -1.50
CA LEU A 48 -0.29 -17.72 -1.67
C LEU A 48 0.36 -17.63 -3.06
N ASN A 49 0.86 -18.74 -3.63
CA ASN A 49 1.42 -18.74 -4.99
C ASN A 49 0.38 -18.33 -6.05
N LEU A 50 -0.88 -18.74 -5.90
CA LEU A 50 -1.96 -18.36 -6.82
C LEU A 50 -2.41 -16.92 -6.57
N VAL A 51 -2.57 -16.54 -5.31
CA VAL A 51 -2.97 -15.17 -4.94
C VAL A 51 -1.97 -14.16 -5.49
N ASN A 52 -0.67 -14.39 -5.28
CA ASN A 52 0.39 -13.49 -5.74
C ASN A 52 0.44 -13.27 -7.27
N GLN A 53 -0.20 -14.13 -8.07
CA GLN A 53 -0.31 -13.93 -9.53
C GLN A 53 -1.41 -12.94 -9.92
N ASN A 54 -2.29 -12.61 -8.98
CA ASN A 54 -3.47 -11.76 -9.17
C ASN A 54 -3.50 -10.60 -8.16
N LEU A 55 -2.40 -10.34 -7.44
CA LEU A 55 -2.29 -9.20 -6.55
C LEU A 55 -1.90 -7.95 -7.32
N ASP A 56 -2.50 -6.84 -6.93
CA ASP A 56 -2.09 -5.52 -7.37
C ASP A 56 -2.15 -4.52 -6.21
N ALA A 57 -1.39 -3.43 -6.32
CA ALA A 57 -1.45 -2.33 -5.37
C ALA A 57 -1.07 -1.03 -6.07
N GLU A 58 -1.70 0.05 -5.66
CA GLU A 58 -1.53 1.37 -6.25
C GLU A 58 -1.30 2.39 -5.15
N PHE A 59 -0.47 3.39 -5.45
CA PHE A 59 -0.37 4.59 -4.65
C PHE A 59 -1.17 5.70 -5.35
N ILE A 60 -2.31 6.08 -4.77
CA ILE A 60 -3.22 7.08 -5.32
C ILE A 60 -2.80 8.45 -4.77
N ILE A 61 -2.07 9.22 -5.57
CA ILE A 61 -1.57 10.54 -5.18
C ILE A 61 -2.73 11.49 -4.84
N GLU A 62 -3.84 11.37 -5.55
CA GLU A 62 -5.04 12.20 -5.41
C GLU A 62 -5.74 12.03 -4.04
N ASN A 63 -5.42 10.96 -3.30
CA ASN A 63 -5.93 10.79 -1.93
C ASN A 63 -5.11 11.58 -0.90
N ILE A 64 -3.97 12.15 -1.30
CA ILE A 64 -3.11 12.98 -0.46
C ILE A 64 -3.00 14.34 -1.13
N SER A 65 -3.89 15.25 -0.76
CA SER A 65 -4.05 16.55 -1.41
C SER A 65 -2.74 17.34 -1.52
N SER A 66 -1.92 17.33 -0.47
CA SER A 66 -0.62 18.00 -0.44
C SER A 66 0.39 17.41 -1.44
N PHE A 67 0.34 16.10 -1.72
CA PHE A 67 1.19 15.45 -2.72
C PHE A 67 0.72 15.78 -4.14
N GLU A 68 -0.61 15.78 -4.37
CA GLU A 68 -1.18 16.19 -5.66
C GLU A 68 -0.81 17.65 -5.98
N ASP A 69 -1.02 18.56 -5.02
CA ASP A 69 -0.80 20.01 -5.18
C ASP A 69 0.67 20.36 -5.45
N GLU A 70 1.60 19.64 -4.81
CA GLU A 70 3.05 19.81 -5.03
C GLU A 70 3.58 19.02 -6.25
N GLY A 71 2.72 18.29 -6.96
CA GLY A 71 3.07 17.58 -8.17
C GLY A 71 3.98 16.37 -7.93
N PHE A 72 3.68 15.60 -6.89
CA PHE A 72 4.22 14.24 -6.72
C PHE A 72 3.58 13.30 -7.75
N GLU A 73 4.31 12.25 -8.12
CA GLU A 73 3.86 11.25 -9.08
C GLU A 73 4.13 9.85 -8.55
N PHE A 74 3.14 8.95 -8.68
CA PHE A 74 3.36 7.52 -8.51
C PHE A 74 4.06 6.96 -9.75
N ILE A 75 5.13 6.19 -9.53
CA ILE A 75 5.98 5.66 -10.62
C ILE A 75 5.74 4.17 -10.83
N GLU A 76 5.88 3.36 -9.77
CA GLU A 76 5.74 1.91 -9.84
C GLU A 76 5.54 1.29 -8.45
N VAL A 77 4.92 0.12 -8.43
CA VAL A 77 4.79 -0.76 -7.26
C VAL A 77 5.84 -1.88 -7.30
N LYS A 78 6.33 -2.30 -6.14
CA LYS A 78 7.30 -3.37 -5.91
C LYS A 78 6.89 -4.22 -4.71
N ASN A 79 7.44 -5.43 -4.66
CA ASN A 79 7.38 -6.32 -3.49
C ASN A 79 5.97 -6.59 -2.93
N ILE A 80 4.94 -6.54 -3.78
CA ILE A 80 3.59 -6.85 -3.36
C ILE A 80 3.46 -8.29 -2.88
N SER A 81 2.82 -8.47 -1.73
CA SER A 81 2.52 -9.81 -1.20
C SER A 81 1.42 -9.77 -0.16
N VAL A 82 0.84 -10.94 0.08
CA VAL A 82 -0.08 -11.18 1.20
C VAL A 82 0.41 -12.31 2.09
N LEU A 83 -0.03 -12.31 3.35
CA LEU A 83 0.34 -13.31 4.36
C LEU A 83 -0.87 -13.79 5.16
N ASN A 84 -0.77 -15.01 5.68
CA ASN A 84 -1.75 -15.67 6.52
C ASN A 84 -3.15 -15.72 5.87
N PRO A 85 -3.31 -16.49 4.78
CA PRO A 85 -4.59 -16.64 4.12
C PRO A 85 -5.57 -17.39 5.02
N HIS A 86 -6.82 -16.94 5.06
CA HIS A 86 -7.93 -17.59 5.76
C HIS A 86 -9.22 -17.37 4.98
N ILE A 87 -10.28 -18.09 5.35
CA ILE A 87 -11.59 -17.95 4.72
C ILE A 87 -12.55 -17.36 5.73
N GLU A 88 -13.30 -16.35 5.29
CA GLU A 88 -14.50 -15.88 5.96
C GLU A 88 -15.73 -16.16 5.09
N GLU A 89 -16.90 -16.33 5.70
CA GLU A 89 -18.15 -16.53 4.97
C GLU A 89 -19.01 -15.27 5.06
N ILE A 90 -19.12 -14.54 3.94
CA ILE A 90 -19.91 -13.31 3.83
C ILE A 90 -21.16 -13.65 3.02
N ASN A 91 -22.35 -13.51 3.63
CA ASN A 91 -23.63 -13.82 2.98
C ASN A 91 -23.73 -15.23 2.37
N GLY A 92 -23.03 -16.22 2.94
CA GLY A 92 -23.01 -17.60 2.44
C GLY A 92 -21.94 -17.88 1.38
N ILE A 93 -21.10 -16.88 1.06
CA ILE A 93 -20.03 -16.96 0.07
C ILE A 93 -18.70 -17.02 0.82
N LYS A 94 -17.84 -17.98 0.48
CA LYS A 94 -16.50 -18.09 1.04
C LYS A 94 -15.60 -17.07 0.38
N ILE A 95 -14.94 -16.23 1.16
CA ILE A 95 -14.03 -15.20 0.65
C ILE A 95 -12.64 -15.45 1.22
N PRO A 96 -11.61 -15.55 0.35
CA PRO A 96 -10.24 -15.57 0.82
C PRO A 96 -9.87 -14.19 1.38
N LEU A 97 -9.49 -14.17 2.66
CA LEU A 97 -8.95 -13.00 3.34
C LEU A 97 -7.49 -13.24 3.72
N PHE A 98 -6.78 -12.15 3.98
CA PHE A 98 -5.36 -12.18 4.33
C PHE A 98 -5.15 -11.31 5.55
N LYS A 99 -4.37 -11.81 6.53
CA LYS A 99 -4.07 -10.99 7.70
C LYS A 99 -3.27 -9.75 7.32
N TYR A 100 -2.38 -9.87 6.34
CA TYR A 100 -1.51 -8.78 5.90
C TYR A 100 -1.46 -8.69 4.38
N PHE A 101 -1.61 -7.48 3.87
CA PHE A 101 -1.08 -7.03 2.59
C PHE A 101 0.13 -6.13 2.86
N GLN A 102 1.10 -6.16 1.95
CA GLN A 102 2.24 -5.25 1.97
C GLN A 102 2.68 -4.95 0.55
N ALA A 103 3.14 -3.74 0.31
CA ALA A 103 3.70 -3.30 -0.96
C ALA A 103 4.70 -2.15 -0.74
N SER A 104 5.65 -2.02 -1.66
CA SER A 104 6.56 -0.89 -1.74
C SER A 104 6.17 -0.04 -2.95
N PHE A 105 6.04 1.26 -2.78
CA PHE A 105 5.66 2.21 -3.82
C PHE A 105 6.84 3.13 -4.11
N ILE A 106 7.13 3.37 -5.38
CA ILE A 106 8.12 4.36 -5.78
C ILE A 106 7.40 5.64 -6.17
N LEU A 107 7.67 6.72 -5.44
CA LEU A 107 7.15 8.04 -5.71
C LEU A 107 8.26 8.93 -6.28
N GLU A 108 7.89 9.93 -7.07
CA GLU A 108 8.76 11.00 -7.51
C GLU A 108 8.20 12.35 -7.08
N GLY A 109 9.02 13.20 -6.47
CA GLY A 109 8.59 14.51 -5.99
C GLY A 109 9.63 15.61 -6.20
N PRO A 110 9.24 16.89 -6.06
CA PRO A 110 10.15 18.02 -6.14
C PRO A 110 11.17 17.98 -4.99
N LYS A 111 12.47 18.06 -5.33
CA LYS A 111 13.54 18.07 -4.32
C LYS A 111 13.46 19.26 -3.37
N GLU A 112 12.89 20.38 -3.82
CA GLU A 112 12.69 21.58 -3.01
C GLU A 112 11.71 21.33 -1.87
N VAL A 113 10.54 20.75 -2.15
CA VAL A 113 9.54 20.37 -1.14
C VAL A 113 10.11 19.31 -0.19
N ILE A 114 10.73 18.26 -0.76
CA ILE A 114 11.31 17.19 0.06
C ILE A 114 12.42 17.72 0.97
N SER A 115 13.08 18.83 0.63
CA SER A 115 14.13 19.41 1.47
C SER A 115 13.63 19.89 2.82
N ASP A 116 12.34 20.22 2.94
CA ASP A 116 11.71 20.62 4.19
C ASP A 116 11.55 19.44 5.16
N TRP A 117 11.61 18.20 4.65
CA TRP A 117 11.52 16.96 5.44
C TRP A 117 12.88 16.44 5.88
N MET A 118 13.96 17.17 5.56
CA MET A 118 15.33 16.71 5.75
C MET A 118 16.07 17.57 6.77
N ASP A 119 16.67 16.93 7.77
CA ASP A 119 17.66 17.55 8.62
C ASP A 119 19.00 17.66 7.90
N LYS A 120 19.68 18.80 8.08
CA LYS A 120 21.03 19.01 7.57
C LYS A 120 22.05 18.93 8.70
N GLU A 121 22.82 17.84 8.70
CA GLU A 121 24.00 17.69 9.56
C GLU A 121 25.27 17.78 8.70
N ASP A 122 26.06 18.83 8.93
CA ASP A 122 27.24 19.20 8.13
C ASP A 122 26.92 19.35 6.62
N ASN A 123 27.11 18.27 5.85
CA ASN A 123 26.89 18.18 4.40
C ASN A 123 26.05 16.96 4.01
N ILE A 124 25.43 16.27 4.98
CA ILE A 124 24.56 15.12 4.73
C ILE A 124 23.15 15.51 5.15
N TYR A 125 22.20 15.20 4.27
CA TYR A 125 20.77 15.32 4.55
C TYR A 125 20.25 13.98 5.08
N LYS A 126 19.56 14.02 6.22
CA LYS A 126 18.89 12.87 6.83
C LYS A 126 17.39 13.10 6.85
N PHE A 127 16.62 12.06 6.58
CA PHE A 127 15.18 12.17 6.64
C PHE A 127 14.74 12.36 8.09
N ASN A 128 13.84 13.31 8.32
CA ASN A 128 13.26 13.58 9.62
C ASN A 128 11.74 13.38 9.53
N GLU A 129 11.26 12.32 10.17
CA GLU A 129 9.85 11.94 10.20
C GLU A 129 8.97 13.01 10.87
N GLU A 130 9.46 13.69 11.92
CA GLU A 130 8.72 14.78 12.57
C GLU A 130 8.51 15.95 11.60
N LEU A 131 9.52 16.34 10.82
CA LEU A 131 9.39 17.40 9.82
C LEU A 131 8.46 17.01 8.68
N PHE A 132 8.48 15.75 8.26
CA PHE A 132 7.55 15.23 7.26
C PHE A 132 6.10 15.27 7.77
N GLU A 133 5.84 14.79 8.99
CA GLU A 133 4.50 14.80 9.58
C GLU A 133 4.01 16.23 9.82
N GLU A 134 4.84 17.13 10.35
CA GLU A 134 4.51 18.55 10.51
C GLU A 134 4.15 19.19 9.16
N TRP A 135 4.93 18.91 8.11
CA TRP A 135 4.65 19.40 6.77
C TRP A 135 3.32 18.85 6.23
N LEU A 136 3.03 17.56 6.44
CA LEU A 136 1.80 16.92 5.98
C LEU A 136 0.56 17.49 6.69
N ASP A 137 0.65 17.67 8.00
CA ASP A 137 -0.39 18.30 8.84
C ASP A 137 -0.67 19.76 8.44
N GLU A 138 0.37 20.52 8.09
CA GLU A 138 0.22 21.92 7.68
C GLU A 138 -0.39 22.09 6.28
N ASN A 139 -0.23 21.09 5.39
CA ASN A 139 -0.55 21.22 3.96
C ASN A 139 -1.71 20.35 3.46
N GLY A 140 -2.23 19.40 4.24
CA GLY A 140 -3.36 18.57 3.81
C GLY A 140 -4.13 17.89 4.94
N GLY A 141 -3.45 17.48 6.02
CA GLY A 141 -4.05 16.72 7.12
C GLY A 141 -4.47 15.29 6.74
N ASP A 142 -4.26 14.89 5.48
CA ASP A 142 -4.37 13.52 4.98
C ASP A 142 -3.10 12.75 5.35
N GLY A 143 -3.23 11.48 5.75
CA GLY A 143 -2.07 10.65 6.09
C GLY A 143 -1.48 9.94 4.88
N LEU A 144 -0.19 9.59 4.94
CA LEU A 144 0.48 8.89 3.85
C LEU A 144 -0.19 7.55 3.50
N GLN A 145 -0.82 6.91 4.49
CA GLN A 145 -1.56 5.67 4.31
C GLN A 145 -2.81 5.80 3.45
N ASP A 146 -3.36 7.01 3.30
CA ASP A 146 -4.57 7.24 2.52
C ASP A 146 -4.30 7.09 1.01
N GLY A 147 -3.03 7.20 0.61
CA GLY A 147 -2.60 6.87 -0.75
C GLY A 147 -2.48 5.37 -1.04
N CYS A 148 -2.40 4.49 -0.04
CA CYS A 148 -2.14 3.06 -0.26
C CYS A 148 -3.42 2.27 -0.55
N SER A 149 -3.51 1.67 -1.74
CA SER A 149 -4.62 0.79 -2.13
C SER A 149 -4.14 -0.61 -2.50
N TYR A 150 -4.89 -1.64 -2.12
CA TYR A 150 -4.52 -3.05 -2.31
C TYR A 150 -5.65 -3.82 -2.96
N PHE A 151 -5.31 -4.68 -3.92
CA PHE A 151 -6.27 -5.39 -4.74
C PHE A 151 -5.92 -6.87 -4.88
N PHE A 152 -6.96 -7.70 -4.93
CA PHE A 152 -6.85 -9.11 -5.30
C PHE A 152 -7.84 -9.42 -6.42
N GLY A 153 -7.33 -9.77 -7.60
CA GLY A 153 -8.15 -10.05 -8.78
C GLY A 153 -8.94 -8.85 -9.30
N GLY A 154 -8.54 -7.62 -8.94
CA GLY A 154 -9.25 -6.38 -9.24
C GLY A 154 -10.21 -5.92 -8.15
N ALA A 155 -10.50 -6.76 -7.15
CA ALA A 155 -11.32 -6.38 -6.01
C ALA A 155 -10.50 -5.59 -4.99
N CYS A 156 -11.04 -4.49 -4.49
CA CYS A 156 -10.40 -3.66 -3.48
C CYS A 156 -10.47 -4.34 -2.10
N TYR A 157 -9.38 -4.28 -1.34
CA TYR A 157 -9.33 -4.70 0.06
C TYR A 157 -9.04 -3.48 0.92
N ASP A 158 -9.94 -3.20 1.85
CA ASP A 158 -9.88 -2.00 2.69
C ASP A 158 -10.44 -2.28 4.11
N LEU A 159 -10.47 -1.28 4.97
CA LEU A 159 -10.89 -1.35 6.37
C LEU A 159 -12.32 -0.79 6.55
N ASP A 160 -13.29 -1.61 6.95
CA ASP A 160 -14.61 -1.20 7.48
C ASP A 160 -14.48 -0.92 8.98
N GLY A 161 -13.50 -0.08 9.32
CA GLY A 161 -13.21 0.36 10.69
C GLY A 161 -12.60 -0.70 11.61
N VAL A 162 -12.14 -1.85 11.08
CA VAL A 162 -11.43 -2.88 11.85
C VAL A 162 -10.12 -3.25 11.16
N GLY A 163 -9.01 -3.19 11.89
CA GLY A 163 -7.65 -3.44 11.37
C GLY A 163 -6.78 -2.19 11.46
N CYS A 164 -5.69 -2.16 10.69
CA CYS A 164 -4.85 -0.98 10.54
C CYS A 164 -4.18 -0.93 9.18
N ASN A 165 -4.10 0.26 8.61
CA ASN A 165 -3.27 0.60 7.47
C ASN A 165 -2.18 1.56 7.96
N ALA A 166 -0.97 1.40 7.43
CA ALA A 166 0.06 2.41 7.62
C ALA A 166 0.99 2.46 6.43
N CYS A 167 1.68 3.58 6.32
CA CYS A 167 2.60 3.85 5.25
C CYS A 167 3.75 4.68 5.79
N SER A 168 4.98 4.35 5.38
CA SER A 168 6.19 5.02 5.85
C SER A 168 7.15 5.24 4.70
N ILE A 169 7.84 6.38 4.69
CA ILE A 169 8.94 6.63 3.76
C ILE A 169 10.12 5.73 4.12
N ASP A 170 10.77 5.09 3.14
CA ASP A 170 12.02 4.35 3.38
C ASP A 170 13.19 5.33 3.48
N HIS A 171 13.76 5.45 4.67
CA HIS A 171 14.79 6.45 4.99
C HIS A 171 16.03 6.29 4.10
N GLU A 172 16.48 5.04 3.86
CA GLU A 172 17.68 4.81 3.06
C GLU A 172 17.49 5.29 1.61
N SER A 173 16.31 5.02 1.03
CA SER A 173 15.99 5.41 -0.34
C SER A 173 15.95 6.92 -0.52
N ILE A 174 15.25 7.64 0.37
CA ILE A 174 15.09 9.09 0.25
C ILE A 174 16.39 9.82 0.54
N GLU A 175 17.14 9.41 1.57
CA GLU A 175 18.45 10.00 1.89
C GLU A 175 19.44 9.80 0.75
N LYS A 176 19.49 8.59 0.17
CA LYS A 176 20.36 8.29 -0.97
C LYS A 176 19.96 9.05 -2.23
N ALA A 177 18.67 9.29 -2.45
CA ALA A 177 18.19 10.04 -3.60
C ALA A 177 18.40 11.55 -3.43
N PHE A 178 18.37 12.04 -2.18
CA PHE A 178 18.51 13.46 -1.87
C PHE A 178 19.98 13.94 -1.89
N ASN A 179 20.91 13.15 -1.37
CA ASN A 179 22.34 13.50 -1.31
C ASN A 179 23.05 13.35 -2.67
#